data_AF-A0A9P8AJN6-F1
#
_entry.id   AF-A0A9P8AJN6-F1
#
_cell.length_a   1.000
_cell.length_b   1.000
_cell.length_c   1.000
_cell.angle_alpha   90.00
_cell.angle_beta   90.00
_cell.angle_gamma   90.00
#
_symmetry.space_group_name_H-M   'P 1'
#
loop_
_entity.id
_entity.type
_entity.pdbx_description
1 polymer ?
#
loop_
_entity_poly.entity_id
_entity_poly.type
_entity_poly.pdbx_seq_one_letter_code
_entity_poly.pdbx_strand_id
1 'polypeptide(L)'
;MIRWLRSLTQLGKRVDRQFEVSVRNGTPMHPPPTHFNNPHNIPKTYGDLQRSKDSVTSSFGYVQGQGTNYDSISMTLTNLNLKSKHQTQSQSHEVIRTEDQNHQHNNNNNNNNNNNNNNNNNNNNDFVKDLVLLATMCTLIYLTLDNYIGRIQAEKLQAETAAISARTKQLLQTRFKQQTQQRDVQILAERKKSNRRDFKMSLHIAILRQQLKELGVEPKDIDIALREFDDSVKIDTSVHNVSGQVLWLEDTSPLKEFLPDIHEYDQQGTNKE
;
A
#
# COMPACT_ATOMS: atom_id res chain seq x y z
N MET A 1 -32.91 -42.25 -9.71
CA MET A 1 -31.73 -41.94 -8.87
C MET A 1 -30.40 -42.54 -9.37
N ILE A 2 -30.36 -43.26 -10.51
CA ILE A 2 -29.12 -43.88 -11.06
C ILE A 2 -28.56 -43.14 -12.30
N ARG A 3 -29.25 -42.12 -12.82
CA ARG A 3 -28.79 -41.32 -13.98
C ARG A 3 -27.94 -40.09 -13.63
N TRP A 4 -27.76 -39.77 -12.35
CA TRP A 4 -27.05 -38.56 -11.90
C TRP A 4 -25.55 -38.77 -11.59
N LEU A 5 -25.05 -40.01 -11.64
CA LEU A 5 -23.67 -40.35 -11.24
C LEU A 5 -22.68 -40.52 -12.41
N ARG A 6 -23.09 -40.34 -13.67
CA ARG A 6 -22.17 -40.43 -14.84
C ARG A 6 -21.64 -39.10 -15.37
N SER A 7 -22.02 -37.95 -14.79
CA SER A 7 -21.61 -36.63 -15.29
C SER A 7 -20.35 -36.05 -14.63
N LEU A 8 -19.71 -36.76 -13.69
CA LEU A 8 -18.58 -36.23 -12.90
C LEU A 8 -17.19 -36.75 -13.31
N THR A 9 -17.10 -37.58 -14.36
CA THR A 9 -15.82 -38.22 -14.76
C THR A 9 -15.25 -37.75 -16.10
N GLN A 10 -15.82 -36.72 -16.74
CA GLN A 10 -15.31 -36.15 -18.00
C GLN A 10 -14.74 -34.73 -17.90
N LEU A 11 -14.46 -34.23 -16.69
CA LEU A 11 -13.89 -32.89 -16.49
C LEU A 11 -12.39 -32.92 -16.11
N GLY A 12 -11.64 -33.88 -16.63
CA GLY A 12 -10.24 -34.13 -16.22
C GLY A 12 -9.22 -34.30 -17.33
N LYS A 13 -9.54 -33.97 -18.59
CA LYS A 13 -8.58 -34.08 -19.69
C LYS A 13 -8.72 -32.91 -20.67
N ARG A 14 -7.56 -32.33 -21.01
CA ARG A 14 -7.31 -31.25 -21.99
C ARG A 14 -7.40 -29.82 -21.47
N VAL A 15 -6.31 -29.39 -20.82
CA VAL A 15 -5.69 -28.10 -21.12
C VAL A 15 -4.16 -28.30 -21.13
N ASP A 16 -3.66 -29.06 -22.10
CA ASP A 16 -2.26 -28.90 -22.53
C ASP A 16 -2.22 -27.60 -23.34
N ARG A 17 -2.13 -26.50 -22.60
CA ARG A 17 -1.92 -25.17 -23.16
C ARG A 17 -0.48 -25.13 -23.64
N GLN A 18 -0.31 -25.25 -24.95
CA GLN A 18 0.87 -24.81 -25.67
C GLN A 18 1.25 -23.42 -25.14
N PHE A 19 2.34 -23.35 -24.37
CA PHE A 19 3.04 -22.10 -24.09
C PHE A 19 3.74 -21.69 -25.38
N GLU A 20 2.98 -21.14 -26.32
CA GLU A 20 3.57 -20.28 -27.34
C GLU A 20 4.09 -19.05 -26.58
N VAL A 21 5.42 -18.97 -26.49
CA VAL A 21 6.14 -17.77 -26.08
C VAL A 21 5.87 -16.72 -27.16
N SER A 22 4.72 -16.05 -27.05
CA SER A 22 4.47 -14.80 -27.74
C SER A 22 5.52 -13.83 -27.23
N VAL A 23 6.56 -13.63 -28.05
CA VAL A 23 7.51 -12.52 -27.93
C VAL A 23 6.65 -11.26 -27.98
N ARG A 24 6.26 -10.80 -26.80
CA ARG A 24 5.51 -9.55 -26.63
C ARG A 24 6.39 -8.47 -27.22
N ASN A 25 5.98 -7.98 -28.39
CA ASN A 25 6.40 -6.68 -28.90
C ASN A 25 6.35 -5.71 -27.72
N GLY A 26 7.53 -5.26 -27.30
CA GLY A 26 7.69 -4.39 -26.14
C GLY A 26 6.71 -3.24 -26.28
N THR A 27 5.82 -3.11 -25.29
CA THR A 27 5.06 -1.88 -25.12
C THR A 27 6.04 -0.71 -25.21
N PRO A 28 5.79 0.31 -26.05
CA PRO A 28 6.67 1.45 -26.16
C PRO A 28 6.94 1.95 -24.74
N MET A 29 8.22 1.99 -24.35
CA MET A 29 8.63 2.58 -23.08
C MET A 29 8.01 3.98 -23.04
N HIS A 30 6.99 4.15 -22.21
CA HIS A 30 6.50 5.48 -21.92
C HIS A 30 7.68 6.24 -21.30
N PRO A 31 8.04 7.43 -21.84
CA PRO A 31 9.09 8.22 -21.25
C PRO A 31 8.75 8.44 -19.78
N PRO A 32 9.77 8.43 -18.89
CA PRO A 32 9.56 8.63 -17.47
C PRO A 32 8.73 9.91 -17.24
N PRO A 33 7.85 9.93 -16.22
CA PRO A 33 7.01 11.09 -15.91
C PRO A 33 7.84 12.38 -15.92
N THR A 34 7.38 13.36 -16.70
CA THR A 34 8.13 14.58 -17.05
C THR A 34 8.38 15.54 -15.87
N HIS A 35 8.04 15.15 -14.64
CA HIS A 35 8.34 15.90 -13.42
C HIS A 35 9.85 16.11 -13.19
N PHE A 36 10.71 15.28 -13.82
CA PHE A 36 12.17 15.44 -13.74
C PHE A 36 12.73 16.52 -14.68
N ASN A 37 12.01 16.94 -15.72
CA ASN A 37 12.49 17.93 -16.69
C ASN A 37 12.16 19.37 -16.31
N ASN A 38 11.32 19.60 -15.30
CA ASN A 38 10.94 20.93 -14.87
C ASN A 38 11.21 21.11 -13.35
N PRO A 39 12.38 21.67 -12.96
CA PRO A 39 12.72 21.87 -11.55
C PRO A 39 11.77 22.84 -10.82
N HIS A 40 10.92 23.57 -11.55
CA HIS A 40 9.89 24.43 -10.95
C HIS A 40 8.56 23.71 -10.64
N ASN A 41 8.41 22.44 -11.04
CA ASN A 41 7.17 21.68 -10.85
C ASN A 41 7.42 20.39 -10.04
N ILE A 42 8.23 20.49 -8.98
CA ILE A 42 8.38 19.40 -8.02
C ILE A 42 7.05 19.25 -7.27
N PRO A 43 6.38 18.08 -7.34
CA PRO A 43 5.17 17.84 -6.57
C PRO A 43 5.46 18.11 -5.10
N LYS A 44 4.61 18.92 -4.44
CA LYS A 44 4.72 19.19 -3.01
C LYS A 44 4.83 17.89 -2.25
N THR A 45 5.76 17.81 -1.31
CA THR A 45 5.89 16.61 -0.48
C THR A 45 4.65 16.45 0.38
N TYR A 46 4.37 15.23 0.82
CA TYR A 46 3.22 14.96 1.70
C TYR A 46 3.25 15.83 2.97
N GLY A 47 4.44 16.18 3.47
CA GLY A 47 4.62 17.10 4.60
C GLY A 47 4.22 18.55 4.28
N ASP A 48 4.53 19.06 3.08
CA ASP A 48 4.17 20.41 2.66
C ASP A 48 2.65 20.60 2.52
N LEU A 49 1.95 19.54 2.09
CA LEU A 49 0.48 19.49 1.99
C LEU A 49 -0.21 19.47 3.37
N GLN A 50 0.43 18.88 4.38
CA GLN A 50 -0.05 18.94 5.76
C GLN A 50 0.21 20.32 6.36
N ARG A 51 1.42 20.86 6.18
CA ARG A 51 1.82 22.16 6.73
C ARG A 51 0.98 23.32 6.18
N SER A 52 0.54 23.25 4.91
CA SER A 52 -0.33 24.28 4.33
C SER A 52 -1.78 24.24 4.85
N LYS A 53 -2.21 23.14 5.48
CA LYS A 53 -3.52 23.07 6.14
C LYS A 53 -3.49 23.65 7.55
N ASP A 54 -2.35 23.56 8.22
CA ASP A 54 -2.20 24.02 9.60
C ASP A 54 -1.90 25.53 9.70
N SER A 55 -1.42 26.16 8.61
CA SER A 55 -1.10 27.60 8.58
C SER A 55 -2.29 28.55 8.52
N VAL A 56 -3.54 28.06 8.53
CA VAL A 56 -4.76 28.90 8.50
C VAL A 56 -5.37 29.11 9.90
N THR A 57 -4.88 28.42 10.94
CA THR A 57 -5.54 28.44 12.26
C THR A 57 -4.56 28.56 13.43
N SER A 58 -3.65 29.54 13.42
CA SER A 58 -2.85 29.87 14.61
C SER A 58 -2.88 31.36 14.94
N SER A 59 -4.04 31.83 15.40
CA SER A 59 -4.17 33.02 16.24
C SER A 59 -4.85 32.60 17.56
N PHE A 60 -4.15 31.84 18.41
CA PHE A 60 -4.60 31.62 19.78
C PHE A 60 -3.42 31.45 20.74
N GLY A 61 -3.28 32.47 21.59
CA GLY A 61 -2.82 32.44 22.99
C GLY A 61 -1.65 31.53 23.38
N TYR A 62 -0.52 32.16 23.67
CA TYR A 62 0.47 31.62 24.60
C TYR A 62 -0.15 31.54 26.01
N VAL A 63 -0.32 30.33 26.54
CA VAL A 63 -0.50 30.11 27.98
C VAL A 63 0.75 29.40 28.50
N GLN A 64 1.52 30.17 29.27
CA GLN A 64 2.69 29.74 30.00
C GLN A 64 2.25 28.95 31.23
N GLY A 65 2.58 27.67 31.29
CA GLY A 65 2.35 26.80 32.44
C GLY A 65 3.56 25.93 32.68
N GLN A 66 4.42 26.35 33.60
CA GLN A 66 5.44 25.50 34.21
C GLN A 66 4.75 24.54 35.19
N GLY A 67 5.15 23.27 35.17
CA GLY A 67 4.62 22.27 36.10
C GLY A 67 5.19 20.90 35.81
N THR A 68 6.37 20.63 36.38
CA THR A 68 6.99 19.31 36.46
C THR A 68 6.07 18.34 37.19
N ASN A 69 5.61 17.27 36.53
CA ASN A 69 5.30 16.02 37.22
C ASN A 69 5.45 14.84 36.27
N TYR A 70 6.46 13.99 36.54
CA TYR A 70 6.66 12.73 35.84
C TYR A 70 5.93 11.65 36.61
N ASP A 71 4.64 11.50 36.37
CA ASP A 71 3.90 10.35 36.84
C ASP A 71 3.14 9.67 35.70
N SER A 72 3.53 8.41 35.48
CA SER A 72 2.73 7.33 34.90
C SER A 72 1.79 7.69 33.74
N ILE A 73 2.34 7.73 32.52
CA ILE A 73 1.54 7.54 31.30
C ILE A 73 1.09 6.07 31.25
N SER A 74 0.01 5.78 31.97
CA SER A 74 -0.87 4.67 31.68
C SER A 74 -1.44 4.91 30.29
N MET A 75 -1.06 4.08 29.31
CA MET A 75 -1.75 4.02 28.02
C MET A 75 -3.13 3.41 28.26
N THR A 76 -4.09 4.21 28.68
CA THR A 76 -5.50 3.88 28.51
C THR A 76 -5.79 3.91 27.01
N LEU A 77 -5.78 2.71 26.42
CA LEU A 77 -6.39 2.40 25.12
C LEU A 77 -7.87 2.78 25.19
N THR A 78 -8.16 4.05 24.92
CA THR A 78 -9.51 4.50 24.68
C THR A 78 -9.96 3.92 23.35
N ASN A 79 -10.92 3.01 23.46
CA ASN A 79 -11.71 2.45 22.38
C ASN A 79 -12.44 3.61 21.67
N LEU A 80 -11.77 4.22 20.69
CA LEU A 80 -12.39 5.19 19.80
C LEU A 80 -13.30 4.43 18.85
N ASN A 81 -14.54 4.26 19.32
CA ASN A 81 -15.72 3.99 18.53
C ASN A 81 -15.87 5.13 17.51
N LEU A 82 -15.16 5.02 16.37
CA LEU A 82 -15.34 5.89 15.24
C LEU A 82 -16.72 5.61 14.65
N LYS A 83 -17.70 6.38 15.13
CA LYS A 83 -18.96 6.65 14.47
C LYS A 83 -18.64 7.19 13.08
N SER A 84 -18.56 6.27 12.12
CA SER A 84 -18.37 6.53 10.69
C SER A 84 -19.51 7.42 10.19
N LYS A 85 -19.33 8.74 10.29
CA LYS A 85 -20.07 9.69 9.45
C LYS A 85 -19.63 9.42 8.02
N HIS A 86 -20.58 8.99 7.19
CA HIS A 86 -20.47 9.00 5.74
C HIS A 86 -20.05 10.41 5.30
N GLN A 87 -18.75 10.60 5.07
CA GLN A 87 -18.26 11.70 4.28
C GLN A 87 -18.21 11.19 2.84
N THR A 88 -19.29 11.45 2.13
CA THR A 88 -19.40 11.33 0.68
C THR A 88 -18.40 12.31 0.07
N GLN A 89 -17.17 11.84 -0.10
CA GLN A 89 -16.15 12.61 -0.79
C GLN A 89 -16.40 12.42 -2.28
N SER A 90 -17.05 13.42 -2.88
CA SER A 90 -17.15 13.60 -4.32
C SER A 90 -15.75 13.56 -4.92
N GLN A 91 -15.37 12.41 -5.47
CA GLN A 91 -14.26 12.34 -6.40
C GLN A 91 -14.75 12.89 -7.72
N SER A 92 -14.23 14.07 -8.03
CA SER A 92 -14.21 14.64 -9.36
C SER A 92 -13.73 13.58 -10.34
N HIS A 93 -14.62 13.19 -11.25
CA HIS A 93 -14.29 12.43 -12.45
C HIS A 93 -13.27 13.24 -13.25
N GLU A 94 -11.99 12.92 -13.14
CA GLU A 94 -11.03 13.24 -14.19
C GLU A 94 -11.33 12.27 -15.33
N VAL A 95 -12.14 12.77 -16.26
CA VAL A 95 -12.40 12.13 -17.55
C VAL A 95 -11.08 12.14 -18.31
N ILE A 96 -10.31 11.05 -18.19
CA ILE A 96 -9.25 10.75 -19.14
C ILE A 96 -9.95 10.45 -20.46
N ARG A 97 -10.08 11.50 -21.27
CA ARG A 97 -10.36 11.39 -22.70
C ARG A 97 -9.15 10.68 -23.31
N THR A 98 -9.26 9.38 -23.50
CA THR A 98 -8.51 8.71 -24.56
C THR A 98 -9.06 9.26 -25.87
N GLU A 99 -8.36 10.25 -26.42
CA GLU A 99 -8.43 10.60 -27.83
C GLU A 99 -7.89 9.42 -28.64
N ASP A 100 -8.72 8.38 -28.81
CA ASP A 100 -8.47 7.36 -29.81
C ASP A 100 -8.72 7.98 -31.19
N GLN A 101 -7.60 8.29 -31.83
CA GLN A 101 -7.52 8.69 -33.20
C GLN A 101 -8.11 7.60 -34.11
N ASN A 102 -9.30 7.89 -34.62
CA ASN A 102 -9.54 8.01 -36.06
C ASN A 102 -8.79 7.03 -36.97
N HIS A 103 -9.31 5.81 -37.16
CA HIS A 103 -9.15 5.06 -38.42
C HIS A 103 -10.54 4.65 -38.92
N GLN A 104 -11.16 5.57 -39.66
CA GLN A 104 -12.29 5.27 -40.55
C GLN A 104 -11.82 4.30 -41.65
N HIS A 105 -12.17 3.02 -41.56
CA HIS A 105 -12.27 2.17 -42.75
C HIS A 105 -13.71 2.18 -43.25
N ASN A 106 -13.93 3.11 -44.19
CA ASN A 106 -15.13 3.26 -44.99
C ASN A 106 -15.16 2.15 -46.05
N ASN A 107 -15.74 0.99 -45.74
CA ASN A 107 -15.97 -0.06 -46.73
C ASN A 107 -17.41 0.05 -47.26
N ASN A 108 -17.56 0.93 -48.24
CA ASN A 108 -18.75 1.10 -49.05
C ASN A 108 -18.90 -0.10 -50.00
N ASN A 109 -19.60 -1.15 -49.56
CA ASN A 109 -20.04 -2.22 -50.46
C ASN A 109 -21.51 -1.99 -50.83
N ASN A 110 -21.68 -1.18 -51.87
CA ASN A 110 -22.90 -1.03 -52.64
C ASN A 110 -23.15 -2.32 -53.43
N ASN A 111 -23.96 -3.24 -52.89
CA ASN A 111 -24.57 -4.30 -53.69
C ASN A 111 -26.07 -4.04 -53.83
N ASN A 112 -26.36 -3.19 -54.81
CA ASN A 112 -27.65 -3.05 -55.47
C ASN A 112 -27.98 -4.37 -56.19
N ASN A 113 -28.72 -5.27 -55.54
CA ASN A 113 -29.44 -6.32 -56.23
C ASN A 113 -30.93 -6.02 -56.22
N ASN A 114 -31.32 -5.22 -57.21
CA ASN A 114 -32.66 -5.07 -57.73
C ASN A 114 -33.17 -6.45 -58.23
N ASN A 115 -33.95 -7.15 -57.42
CA ASN A 115 -34.84 -8.20 -57.93
C ASN A 115 -36.29 -7.76 -57.78
N ASN A 116 -36.71 -6.99 -58.79
CA ASN A 116 -38.09 -6.73 -59.10
C ASN A 116 -38.77 -8.02 -59.59
N ASN A 117 -39.98 -8.24 -59.06
CA ASN A 117 -41.09 -8.93 -59.72
C ASN A 117 -41.22 -10.46 -59.55
N ASN A 118 -42.15 -10.87 -58.69
CA ASN A 118 -43.28 -11.67 -59.16
C ASN A 118 -44.48 -11.50 -58.21
N ASN A 119 -45.31 -10.48 -58.49
CA ASN A 119 -46.63 -10.35 -57.90
C ASN A 119 -47.58 -11.29 -58.64
N ASN A 120 -47.76 -12.51 -58.13
CA ASN A 120 -48.80 -13.42 -58.61
C ASN A 120 -49.69 -13.88 -57.45
N ASN A 121 -50.77 -13.14 -57.29
CA ASN A 121 -52.13 -13.61 -56.99
C ASN A 121 -52.24 -14.81 -56.04
N ASN A 122 -52.31 -14.55 -54.73
CA ASN A 122 -52.84 -15.51 -53.78
C ASN A 122 -53.57 -14.80 -52.63
N ASN A 123 -54.85 -14.48 -52.84
CA ASN A 123 -55.73 -13.83 -51.85
C ASN A 123 -55.94 -14.65 -50.56
N ASN A 124 -55.40 -15.89 -50.47
CA ASN A 124 -55.42 -16.70 -49.25
C ASN A 124 -54.10 -16.63 -48.45
N ASN A 125 -53.05 -16.00 -48.98
CA ASN A 125 -51.77 -15.85 -48.27
C ASN A 125 -51.72 -14.64 -47.33
N ASP A 126 -52.67 -13.71 -47.42
CA ASP A 126 -52.62 -12.50 -46.60
C ASP A 126 -52.80 -12.81 -45.11
N PHE A 127 -53.63 -13.79 -44.75
CA PHE A 127 -53.72 -14.29 -43.38
C PHE A 127 -52.40 -14.93 -42.87
N VAL A 128 -51.71 -15.71 -43.71
CA VAL A 128 -50.43 -16.32 -43.33
C VAL A 128 -49.34 -15.26 -43.21
N LYS A 129 -49.34 -14.25 -44.09
CA LYS A 129 -48.42 -13.11 -43.98
C LYS A 129 -48.68 -12.33 -42.69
N ASP A 130 -49.94 -12.07 -42.34
CA ASP A 130 -50.31 -11.37 -41.12
C ASP A 130 -49.91 -12.18 -39.87
N LEU A 131 -50.07 -13.51 -39.90
CA LEU A 131 -49.64 -14.39 -38.82
C LEU A 131 -48.12 -14.43 -38.70
N VAL A 132 -47.39 -14.50 -39.81
CA VAL A 132 -45.93 -14.41 -39.82
C VAL A 132 -45.46 -13.04 -39.34
N LEU A 133 -46.15 -11.96 -39.72
CA LEU A 133 -45.83 -10.61 -39.26
C LEU A 133 -46.06 -10.48 -37.75
N LEU A 134 -47.16 -11.04 -37.23
CA LEU A 134 -47.41 -11.11 -35.80
C LEU A 134 -46.33 -11.95 -35.08
N ALA A 135 -45.98 -13.12 -35.62
CA ALA A 135 -44.96 -13.99 -35.05
C ALA A 135 -43.58 -13.29 -35.04
N THR A 136 -43.19 -12.64 -36.13
CA THR A 136 -41.94 -11.88 -36.21
C THR A 136 -41.94 -10.73 -35.21
N MET A 137 -43.03 -9.96 -35.09
CA MET A 137 -43.17 -8.92 -34.06
C MET A 137 -43.01 -9.50 -32.65
N CYS A 138 -43.67 -10.62 -32.33
CA CYS A 138 -43.51 -11.29 -31.05
C CYS A 138 -42.06 -11.74 -30.80
N THR A 139 -41.37 -12.28 -31.81
CA THR A 139 -39.97 -12.69 -31.67
C THR A 139 -39.03 -11.50 -31.45
N LEU A 140 -39.26 -10.37 -32.14
CA LEU A 140 -38.52 -9.13 -31.97
C LEU A 140 -38.74 -8.53 -30.57
N ILE A 141 -39.98 -8.54 -30.08
CA ILE A 141 -40.30 -8.09 -28.72
C ILE A 141 -39.62 -8.99 -27.68
N TYR A 142 -39.66 -10.31 -27.87
CA TYR A 142 -39.00 -11.24 -26.97
C TYR A 142 -37.47 -11.04 -26.95
N LEU A 143 -36.85 -10.88 -28.12
CA LEU A 143 -35.42 -10.64 -28.26
C LEU A 143 -34.98 -9.32 -27.60
N THR A 144 -35.79 -8.26 -27.73
CA THR A 144 -35.47 -6.97 -27.09
C THR A 144 -35.64 -7.05 -25.57
N LEU A 145 -36.64 -7.78 -25.06
CA LEU A 145 -36.81 -8.02 -23.62
C LEU A 145 -35.65 -8.83 -23.01
N ASP A 146 -35.19 -9.89 -23.68
CA ASP A 146 -34.10 -10.73 -23.18
C ASP A 146 -32.77 -9.95 -23.09
N ASN A 147 -32.45 -9.18 -24.15
CA ASN A 147 -31.28 -8.30 -24.15
C ASN A 147 -31.36 -7.22 -23.07
N TYR A 148 -32.55 -6.66 -22.83
CA TYR A 148 -32.76 -5.68 -21.77
C TYR A 148 -32.50 -6.28 -20.38
N ILE A 149 -33.05 -7.46 -20.10
CA ILE A 149 -32.83 -8.16 -18.83
C ILE A 149 -31.35 -8.49 -18.64
N GLY A 150 -30.68 -9.01 -19.67
CA GLY A 150 -29.25 -9.31 -19.64
C GLY A 150 -28.40 -8.06 -19.35
N ARG A 151 -28.74 -6.93 -19.98
CA ARG A 151 -28.06 -5.65 -19.73
C ARG A 151 -28.24 -5.17 -18.28
N ILE A 152 -29.46 -5.21 -17.75
CA ILE A 152 -29.73 -4.80 -16.36
C ILE A 152 -28.97 -5.67 -15.36
N GLN A 153 -28.89 -6.98 -15.60
CA GLN A 153 -28.10 -7.89 -14.77
C GLN A 153 -26.60 -7.58 -14.85
N ALA A 154 -26.08 -7.31 -16.06
CA ALA A 154 -24.69 -6.94 -16.26
C ALA A 154 -24.33 -5.61 -15.58
N GLU A 155 -25.19 -4.59 -15.68
CA GLU A 155 -25.02 -3.31 -14.99
C GLU A 155 -25.00 -3.48 -13.46
N LYS A 156 -25.89 -4.33 -12.93
CA LYS A 156 -25.90 -4.66 -11.50
C LYS A 156 -24.61 -5.34 -11.04
N LEU A 157 -24.16 -6.36 -11.78
CA LEU A 157 -22.91 -7.07 -11.47
C LEU A 157 -21.69 -6.13 -11.58
N GLN A 158 -21.68 -5.24 -12.57
CA GLN A 158 -20.64 -4.23 -12.73
C GLN A 158 -20.62 -3.24 -11.55
N ALA A 159 -21.79 -2.77 -11.11
CA ALA A 159 -21.90 -1.89 -9.95
C ALA A 159 -21.41 -2.56 -8.65
N GLU A 160 -21.78 -3.83 -8.43
CA GLU A 160 -21.30 -4.62 -7.29
C GLU A 160 -19.78 -4.82 -7.34
N THR A 161 -19.24 -5.16 -8.50
CA THR A 161 -17.78 -5.33 -8.71
C THR A 161 -17.03 -4.01 -8.47
N ALA A 162 -17.57 -2.89 -8.97
CA ALA A 162 -17.00 -1.56 -8.74
C ALA A 162 -16.99 -1.22 -7.24
N ALA A 163 -18.09 -1.47 -6.53
CA ALA A 163 -18.19 -1.24 -5.09
C ALA A 163 -17.19 -2.11 -4.30
N ILE A 164 -17.01 -3.38 -4.67
CA ILE A 164 -16.01 -4.26 -4.06
C ILE A 164 -14.60 -3.72 -4.30
N SER A 165 -14.27 -3.34 -5.54
CA SER A 165 -12.94 -2.82 -5.87
C SER A 165 -12.61 -1.53 -5.08
N ALA A 166 -13.59 -0.65 -4.90
CA ALA A 166 -13.44 0.59 -4.12
C ALA A 166 -13.19 0.28 -2.62
N ARG A 167 -13.94 -0.67 -2.05
CA ARG A 167 -13.74 -1.12 -0.66
C ARG A 167 -12.37 -1.76 -0.47
N THR A 168 -11.92 -2.57 -1.42
CA THR A 168 -10.58 -3.19 -1.36
C THR A 168 -9.49 -2.13 -1.36
N LYS A 169 -9.60 -1.10 -2.21
CA LYS A 169 -8.65 0.02 -2.21
C LYS A 169 -8.63 0.77 -0.86
N GLN A 170 -9.81 1.05 -0.29
CA GLN A 170 -9.91 1.70 1.03
C GLN A 170 -9.30 0.85 2.16
N LEU A 171 -9.52 -0.47 2.12
CA LEU A 171 -8.95 -1.40 3.10
C LEU A 171 -7.43 -1.42 3.01
N LEU A 172 -6.86 -1.50 1.81
CA LEU A 172 -5.41 -1.46 1.59
C LEU A 172 -4.80 -0.15 2.11
N GLN A 173 -5.44 0.99 1.81
CA GLN A 173 -5.01 2.29 2.31
C GLN A 173 -5.02 2.35 3.85
N THR A 174 -6.02 1.74 4.47
CA THR A 174 -6.13 1.69 5.94
C THR A 174 -5.05 0.80 6.55
N ARG A 175 -4.79 -0.37 5.96
CA ARG A 175 -3.72 -1.27 6.41
C ARG A 175 -2.34 -0.63 6.30
N PHE A 176 -2.06 0.09 5.21
CA PHE A 176 -0.80 0.80 5.04
C PHE A 176 -0.59 1.85 6.14
N LYS A 177 -1.63 2.60 6.50
CA LYS A 177 -1.57 3.56 7.62
C LYS A 177 -1.32 2.87 8.97
N GLN A 178 -2.02 1.77 9.24
CA GLN A 178 -1.82 0.99 10.48
C GLN A 178 -0.39 0.43 10.57
N GLN A 179 0.14 -0.09 9.46
CA GLN A 179 1.51 -0.62 9.41
C GLN A 179 2.55 0.49 9.67
N THR A 180 2.34 1.68 9.10
CA THR A 180 3.21 2.84 9.34
C THR A 180 3.19 3.25 10.81
N GLN A 181 1.99 3.37 11.39
CA GLN A 181 1.83 3.71 12.81
C GLN A 181 2.47 2.67 13.74
N GLN A 182 2.33 1.38 13.43
CA GLN A 182 2.98 0.31 14.20
C GLN A 182 4.51 0.41 14.14
N ARG A 183 5.05 0.64 12.94
CA ARG A 183 6.50 0.85 12.75
C ARG A 183 6.98 2.07 13.54
N ASP A 184 6.23 3.17 13.52
CA ASP A 184 6.60 4.38 14.25
C ASP A 184 6.61 4.15 15.76
N VAL A 185 5.61 3.45 16.30
CA VAL A 185 5.56 3.06 17.72
C VAL A 185 6.75 2.18 18.10
N GLN A 186 7.11 1.22 17.24
CA GLN A 186 8.28 0.37 17.44
C GLN A 186 9.58 1.20 17.48
N ILE A 187 9.78 2.09 16.50
CA ILE A 187 10.95 2.97 16.45
C ILE A 187 11.04 3.85 17.71
N LEU A 188 9.92 4.38 18.18
CA LEU A 188 9.88 5.17 19.42
C LEU A 188 10.27 4.33 20.65
N ALA A 189 9.80 3.09 20.71
CA ALA A 189 10.17 2.16 21.79
C ALA A 189 11.68 1.83 21.75
N GLU A 190 12.24 1.59 20.56
CA GLU A 190 13.67 1.35 20.35
C GLU A 190 14.51 2.56 20.77
N ARG A 191 14.11 3.78 20.36
CA ARG A 191 14.77 5.03 20.78
C ARG A 191 14.75 5.21 22.29
N LYS A 192 13.61 4.94 22.93
CA LYS A 192 13.48 5.03 24.40
C LYS A 192 14.40 4.02 25.11
N LYS A 193 14.49 2.79 24.60
CA LYS A 193 15.40 1.77 25.14
C LYS A 193 16.87 2.18 24.98
N SER A 194 17.26 2.68 23.80
CA SER A 194 18.62 3.19 23.56
C SER A 194 18.97 4.31 24.53
N ASN A 195 18.13 5.35 24.62
CA ASN A 195 18.38 6.48 25.52
C ASN A 195 18.54 6.03 26.99
N ARG A 196 17.79 5.00 27.43
CA ARG A 196 17.93 4.44 28.78
C ARG A 196 19.28 3.76 28.98
N ARG A 197 19.77 3.01 27.99
CA ARG A 197 21.08 2.37 28.02
C ARG A 197 22.19 3.42 28.03
N ASP A 198 22.09 4.43 27.16
CA ASP A 198 23.07 5.50 27.04
C ASP A 198 23.14 6.32 28.35
N PHE A 199 21.98 6.59 28.97
CA PHE A 199 21.91 7.21 30.29
C PHE A 199 22.60 6.36 31.37
N LYS A 200 22.30 5.06 31.47
CA LYS A 200 22.96 4.15 32.43
C LYS A 200 24.47 4.10 32.23
N MET A 201 24.92 4.03 30.98
CA MET A 201 26.33 4.02 30.63
C MET A 201 27.01 5.33 31.04
N SER A 202 26.41 6.48 30.72
CA SER A 202 26.94 7.79 31.13
C SER A 202 27.04 7.94 32.64
N LEU A 203 26.07 7.40 33.38
CA LEU A 203 26.09 7.37 34.84
C LEU A 203 27.20 6.48 35.37
N HIS A 204 27.39 5.29 34.79
CA HIS A 204 28.46 4.37 35.17
C HIS A 204 29.84 5.00 34.94
N ILE A 205 30.05 5.67 33.81
CA ILE A 205 31.28 6.41 33.50
C ILE A 205 31.51 7.54 34.53
N ALA A 206 30.46 8.28 34.89
CA ALA A 206 30.58 9.34 35.90
C ALA A 206 31.00 8.78 37.27
N ILE A 207 30.42 7.65 37.68
CA ILE A 207 30.77 6.96 38.94
C ILE A 207 32.20 6.46 38.90
N LEU A 208 32.64 5.81 37.81
CA LEU A 208 34.02 5.34 37.67
C LEU A 208 35.04 6.49 37.75
N ARG A 209 34.74 7.64 37.11
CA ARG A 209 35.57 8.83 37.21
C ARG A 209 35.66 9.37 38.64
N GLN A 210 34.56 9.30 39.39
CA GLN A 210 34.54 9.69 40.81
C GLN A 210 35.42 8.75 41.66
N GLN A 211 35.28 7.43 41.46
CA GLN A 211 36.06 6.42 42.19
C GLN A 211 37.57 6.54 41.92
N LEU A 212 37.98 6.80 40.67
CA LEU A 212 39.39 7.01 40.33
C LEU A 212 39.98 8.22 41.06
N LYS A 213 39.22 9.32 41.12
CA LYS A 213 39.62 10.52 41.88
C LYS A 213 39.80 10.23 43.36
N GLU A 214 38.91 9.44 43.97
CA GLU A 214 39.00 9.05 45.38
C GLU A 214 40.23 8.19 45.67
N LEU A 215 40.70 7.41 44.69
CA LEU A 215 41.94 6.62 44.78
C LEU A 215 43.22 7.40 44.46
N GLY A 216 43.12 8.71 44.16
CA GLY A 216 44.26 9.55 43.81
C GLY A 216 44.79 9.32 42.38
N VAL A 217 44.01 8.67 41.52
CA VAL A 217 44.34 8.47 40.10
C VAL A 217 43.58 9.52 39.28
N GLU A 218 44.30 10.40 38.58
CA GLU A 218 43.65 11.39 37.73
C GLU A 218 42.98 10.71 36.52
N PRO A 219 41.69 10.97 36.26
CA PRO A 219 41.01 10.45 35.07
C PRO A 219 41.68 10.98 33.80
N LYS A 220 41.93 10.10 32.83
CA LYS A 220 42.41 10.50 31.50
C LYS A 220 41.40 11.45 30.84
N ASP A 221 41.93 12.40 30.06
CA ASP A 221 41.12 13.33 29.28
C ASP A 221 40.36 12.59 28.17
N ILE A 222 39.21 13.14 27.78
CA ILE A 222 38.29 12.56 26.79
C ILE A 222 39.00 12.39 25.45
N ASP A 223 39.79 13.37 25.03
CA ASP A 223 40.46 13.34 23.73
C ASP A 223 41.51 12.23 23.62
N ILE A 224 42.21 11.95 24.72
CA ILE A 224 43.18 10.85 24.80
C ILE A 224 42.44 9.50 24.76
N ALA A 225 41.33 9.40 25.50
CA ALA A 225 40.51 8.20 25.52
C ALA A 225 39.87 7.92 24.15
N LEU A 226 39.43 8.96 23.42
CA LEU A 226 38.90 8.84 22.05
C LEU A 226 39.96 8.34 21.08
N ARG A 227 41.21 8.83 21.18
CA ARG A 227 42.31 8.35 20.34
C ARG A 227 42.63 6.88 20.61
N GLU A 228 42.75 6.48 21.87
CA GLU A 228 42.95 5.06 22.24
C GLU A 228 41.77 4.19 21.80
N PHE A 229 40.54 4.73 21.85
CA PHE A 229 39.34 4.03 21.39
C PHE A 229 39.36 3.82 19.88
N ASP A 230 39.62 4.84 19.07
CA ASP A 230 39.66 4.70 17.60
C ASP A 230 40.77 3.73 17.15
N ASP A 231 41.88 3.67 17.89
CA ASP A 231 42.97 2.73 17.62
C ASP A 231 42.61 1.27 17.97
N SER A 232 41.80 1.05 19.02
CA SER A 232 41.50 -0.28 19.58
C SER A 232 40.13 -0.84 19.22
N VAL A 233 39.21 0.01 18.75
CA VAL A 233 37.82 -0.32 18.48
C VAL A 233 37.51 -0.15 17.01
N LYS A 234 37.25 -1.27 16.34
CA LYS A 234 36.87 -1.26 14.92
C LYS A 234 35.36 -1.32 14.80
N ILE A 235 34.78 -0.30 14.17
CA ILE A 235 33.35 -0.26 13.88
C ILE A 235 33.13 -0.95 12.53
N ASP A 236 32.61 -2.17 12.55
CA ASP A 236 32.17 -2.81 11.31
C ASP A 236 30.83 -2.18 10.87
N THR A 237 30.91 -1.37 9.82
CA THR A 237 29.76 -0.76 9.13
C THR A 237 29.27 -1.65 7.98
N SER A 238 29.43 -2.97 8.11
CA SER A 238 28.83 -3.96 7.23
C SER A 238 27.34 -3.66 7.02
N VAL A 239 27.01 -3.35 5.77
CA VAL A 239 25.69 -2.94 5.26
C VAL A 239 24.60 -4.00 5.48
N HIS A 240 24.95 -5.17 6.01
CA HIS A 240 24.02 -6.29 6.23
C HIS A 240 23.22 -6.19 7.54
N ASN A 241 23.55 -5.26 8.45
CA ASN A 241 22.79 -5.02 9.67
C ASN A 241 22.24 -3.58 9.72
N VAL A 242 21.13 -3.35 9.02
CA VAL A 242 20.35 -2.09 9.07
C VAL A 242 19.84 -1.77 10.49
N SER A 243 19.97 -2.67 11.47
CA SER A 243 19.50 -2.48 12.85
C SER A 243 20.56 -2.63 13.96
N GLY A 244 21.86 -2.76 13.64
CA GLY A 244 22.86 -2.91 14.71
C GLY A 244 24.29 -2.75 14.23
N GLN A 245 24.89 -1.58 14.51
CA GLN A 245 26.34 -1.49 14.62
C GLN A 245 26.76 -2.37 15.78
N VAL A 246 27.47 -3.45 15.48
CA VAL A 246 28.09 -4.27 16.53
C VAL A 246 29.52 -3.75 16.68
N LEU A 247 29.80 -3.23 17.86
CA LEU A 247 31.14 -2.77 18.25
C LEU A 247 31.96 -4.01 18.58
N TRP A 248 32.98 -4.33 17.77
CA TRP A 248 33.89 -5.43 18.08
C TRP A 248 35.22 -4.85 18.55
N LEU A 249 35.70 -5.32 19.70
CA LEU A 249 37.10 -5.15 20.07
C LEU A 249 37.95 -6.11 19.24
N GLU A 250 39.17 -5.69 18.91
CA GLU A 250 40.15 -6.58 18.30
C GLU A 250 40.50 -7.73 19.25
N ASP A 251 40.61 -8.96 18.75
CA ASP A 251 40.80 -10.15 19.58
C ASP A 251 42.10 -10.13 20.40
N THR A 252 43.06 -9.30 20.01
CA THR A 252 44.33 -9.08 20.71
C THR A 252 44.24 -8.02 21.80
N SER A 253 43.10 -7.34 21.96
CA SER A 253 42.96 -6.26 22.92
C SER A 253 42.85 -6.80 24.35
N PRO A 254 43.71 -6.37 25.30
CA PRO A 254 43.62 -6.78 26.70
C PRO A 254 42.33 -6.26 27.38
N LEU A 255 41.62 -5.34 26.73
CA LEU A 255 40.37 -4.76 27.22
C LEU A 255 39.17 -5.70 27.06
N LYS A 256 39.30 -6.78 26.28
CA LYS A 256 38.21 -7.71 25.99
C LYS A 256 37.69 -8.43 27.24
N GLU A 257 38.55 -8.72 28.21
CA GLU A 257 38.16 -9.37 29.47
C GLU A 257 37.33 -8.47 30.39
N PHE A 258 37.41 -7.14 30.20
CA PHE A 258 36.72 -6.16 31.02
C PHE A 258 35.41 -5.66 30.40
N LEU A 259 35.08 -6.07 29.18
CA LEU A 259 33.79 -5.72 28.58
C LEU A 259 32.68 -6.59 29.18
N PRO A 260 31.64 -5.99 29.78
CA PRO A 260 30.44 -6.72 30.11
C PRO A 260 29.76 -7.20 28.83
N ASP A 261 29.16 -8.39 28.88
CA ASP A 261 28.39 -8.90 27.75
C ASP A 261 27.20 -7.95 27.49
N ILE A 262 27.09 -7.46 26.25
CA ILE A 262 26.01 -6.56 25.82
C ILE A 262 24.63 -7.15 26.12
N HIS A 263 24.51 -8.48 26.09
CA HIS A 263 23.25 -9.17 26.35
C HIS A 263 22.93 -9.34 27.83
N GLU A 264 23.89 -9.14 28.74
CA GLU A 264 23.68 -9.27 30.19
C GLU A 264 22.69 -8.21 30.71
N TYR A 265 22.69 -7.02 30.12
CA TYR A 265 21.76 -5.93 30.49
C TYR A 265 20.30 -6.20 30.10
N ASP A 266 20.05 -7.04 29.09
CA ASP A 266 18.70 -7.39 28.66
C ASP A 266 18.08 -8.51 29.52
N GLN A 267 18.91 -9.40 30.08
CA GLN A 267 18.46 -10.57 30.84
C GLN A 267 17.97 -10.23 32.27
N GLN A 268 18.44 -9.13 32.87
CA GLN A 268 18.05 -8.78 34.25
C GLN A 268 16.58 -8.33 34.38
N GLY A 269 15.88 -8.09 33.28
CA GLY A 269 14.46 -7.72 33.28
C GLY A 269 13.50 -8.91 33.34
N THR A 270 13.93 -10.11 32.94
CA THR A 270 13.03 -11.27 32.76
C THR A 270 12.98 -12.22 33.96
N ASN A 271 13.95 -12.15 34.89
CA ASN A 271 14.08 -13.10 36.01
C ASN A 271 13.51 -12.57 37.35
N LYS A 272 12.59 -11.59 37.33
CA LYS A 272 12.00 -11.00 38.55
C LYS A 272 10.48 -11.13 38.65
N GLU A 273 9.88 -12.08 37.94
CA GLU A 273 8.46 -12.45 38.12
C GLU A 273 8.31 -13.82 38.79
#